data_AF-A0A1F2RQ23-F1
#
_entry.id   AF-A0A1F2RQ23-F1
#
_cell.length_a   1.000
_cell.length_b   1.000
_cell.length_c   1.000
_cell.angle_alpha   90.00
_cell.angle_beta   90.00
_cell.angle_gamma   90.00
#
_symmetry.space_group_name_H-M   'P 1'
#
loop_
_entity.id
_entity.type
_entity.pdbx_description
1 polymer ?
#
loop_
_entity_poly.entity_id
_entity_poly.type
_entity_poly.pdbx_seq_one_letter_code
_entity_poly.pdbx_strand_id
1 'polypeptide(L)'
;MAQVRPDVLNEFGLKDSDGVLVVSVIPRSAAARAYIEADDFIITYGGKPVRSPTELIEMVTATAPGTRVPIGVRRYADDPIAIVEVTIE
;
A
#
# COMPACT_ATOMS: atom_id res chain seq x y z
N MET A 1 17.85 -2.29 -8.47
CA MET A 1 16.94 -3.15 -7.68
C MET A 1 17.14 -2.77 -6.22
N ALA A 2 16.27 -1.92 -5.67
CA ALA A 2 16.37 -1.52 -4.26
C ALA A 2 15.62 -2.56 -3.43
N GLN A 3 16.37 -3.48 -2.84
CA GLN A 3 15.85 -4.42 -1.85
C GLN A 3 15.68 -3.63 -0.54
N VAL A 4 14.45 -3.56 -0.04
CA VAL A 4 14.14 -2.97 1.27
C VAL A 4 14.98 -3.73 2.31
N ARG A 5 15.80 -3.00 3.07
CA ARG A 5 16.62 -3.58 4.13
C ARG A 5 15.73 -3.97 5.32
N PRO A 6 15.89 -5.17 5.90
CA PRO A 6 15.10 -5.63 7.05
C PRO A 6 15.16 -4.67 8.26
N ASP A 7 16.24 -3.92 8.37
CA ASP A 7 16.52 -3.07 9.53
C ASP A 7 15.53 -1.91 9.68
N VAL A 8 14.98 -1.38 8.58
CA VAL A 8 13.99 -0.30 8.61
C VAL A 8 12.65 -0.80 9.14
N LEU A 9 12.29 -2.06 8.89
CA LEU A 9 11.01 -2.63 9.32
C LEU A 9 10.92 -2.80 10.83
N ASN A 10 12.06 -3.09 11.48
CA ASN A 10 12.15 -3.26 12.92
C ASN A 10 12.05 -1.93 13.71
N GLU A 11 12.52 -0.81 13.15
CA GLU A 11 12.38 0.52 13.80
C GLU A 11 10.91 1.00 13.83
N PHE A 12 10.07 0.49 12.92
CA PHE A 12 8.64 0.76 12.87
C PHE A 12 7.77 -0.36 13.44
N GLY A 13 8.30 -1.29 14.26
CA GLY A 13 7.48 -2.33 14.91
C GLY A 13 6.68 -3.23 13.95
N LEU A 14 7.02 -3.22 12.66
CA LEU A 14 6.36 -4.01 11.65
C LEU A 14 6.97 -5.40 11.70
N LYS A 15 6.21 -6.39 12.17
CA LYS A 15 6.58 -7.79 11.94
C LYS A 15 6.78 -7.96 10.43
N ASP A 16 7.92 -8.52 10.03
CA ASP A 16 8.57 -8.58 8.70
C ASP A 16 7.72 -8.93 7.44
N SER A 17 6.38 -8.86 7.43
CA SER A 17 5.57 -9.42 6.34
C SER A 17 4.23 -8.74 6.06
N ASP A 18 3.82 -7.73 6.83
CA ASP A 18 2.49 -7.15 6.68
C ASP A 18 2.54 -5.83 5.89
N GLY A 19 2.68 -5.94 4.57
CA GLY A 19 2.39 -4.85 3.65
C GLY A 19 3.53 -4.38 2.76
N VAL A 20 3.23 -3.33 1.98
CA VAL A 20 4.14 -2.70 1.01
C VAL A 20 4.35 -1.24 1.37
N LEU A 21 5.60 -0.84 1.60
CA LEU A 21 5.98 0.55 1.84
C LEU A 21 5.79 1.40 0.58
N VAL A 22 5.06 2.50 0.71
CA VAL A 22 4.91 3.53 -0.32
C VAL A 22 6.09 4.49 -0.22
N VAL A 23 7.02 4.38 -1.17
CA VAL A 23 8.21 5.27 -1.21
C VAL A 23 7.93 6.62 -1.86
N SER A 24 6.91 6.68 -2.72
CA SER A 24 6.52 7.89 -3.43
C SER A 24 5.17 7.71 -4.08
N VAL A 25 4.43 8.80 -4.26
CA VAL A 25 3.14 8.81 -4.95
C VAL A 25 3.21 9.79 -6.12
N ILE A 26 2.79 9.33 -7.30
CA ILE A 26 2.77 10.17 -8.50
C ILE A 26 1.71 11.27 -8.31
N PRO A 27 2.06 12.57 -8.47
CA PRO A 27 1.10 13.65 -8.34
C PRO A 27 -0.10 13.49 -9.27
N ARG A 28 -1.30 13.73 -8.73
CA ARG A 28 -2.60 13.60 -9.43
C ARG A 28 -2.99 12.17 -9.82
N SER A 29 -2.27 11.14 -9.36
CA SER A 29 -2.68 9.73 -9.52
C SER A 29 -3.93 9.40 -8.71
N ALA A 30 -4.55 8.25 -8.99
CA ALA A 30 -5.58 7.64 -8.15
C ALA A 30 -5.20 7.57 -6.67
N ALA A 31 -3.98 7.11 -6.35
CA ALA A 31 -3.48 7.02 -4.98
C ALA A 31 -3.36 8.40 -4.31
N ALA A 32 -2.85 9.40 -5.03
CA ALA A 32 -2.77 10.78 -4.51
C ALA A 32 -4.15 11.37 -4.22
N ARG A 33 -5.13 11.13 -5.09
CA ARG A 33 -6.52 11.57 -4.91
C ARG A 33 -7.22 10.86 -3.75
N ALA A 34 -6.74 9.68 -3.39
CA ALA A 34 -7.19 8.92 -2.23
C ALA A 34 -6.40 9.22 -0.95
N TYR A 35 -5.56 10.26 -0.95
CA TYR A 35 -4.74 10.68 0.21
C TYR A 35 -3.73 9.64 0.68
N ILE A 36 -3.33 8.71 -0.20
CA ILE A 36 -2.17 7.85 0.04
C ILE A 36 -0.92 8.70 -0.20
N GLU A 37 0.03 8.63 0.72
CA GLU A 37 1.25 9.42 0.72
C GLU A 37 2.49 8.53 0.84
N ALA A 38 3.67 9.14 0.68
CA ALA A 38 4.90 8.45 1.04
C ALA A 38 4.89 8.10 2.54
N ASP A 39 5.60 7.04 2.89
CA ASP A 39 5.69 6.46 4.24
C ASP A 39 4.43 5.71 4.70
N ASP A 40 3.37 5.64 3.89
CA ASP A 40 2.26 4.73 4.13
C ASP A 40 2.66 3.27 3.81
N PHE A 41 2.09 2.32 4.56
CA PHE A 41 2.16 0.89 4.28
C PHE A 41 0.82 0.40 3.77
N ILE A 42 0.81 -0.16 2.57
CA ILE A 42 -0.36 -0.83 2.00
C ILE A 42 -0.43 -2.25 2.58
N ILE A 43 -1.45 -2.52 3.39
CA ILE A 43 -1.65 -3.78 4.09
C ILE A 43 -2.63 -4.69 3.34
N THR A 44 -3.70 -4.11 2.76
CA THR A 44 -4.72 -4.87 2.03
C THR A 44 -5.14 -4.17 0.74
N TYR A 45 -5.56 -4.97 -0.24
CA TYR A 45 -6.13 -4.51 -1.51
C TYR A 45 -7.40 -5.31 -1.81
N GLY A 46 -8.54 -4.63 -1.90
CA GLY A 46 -9.84 -5.29 -2.12
C GLY A 46 -10.18 -6.28 -1.00
N GLY A 47 -9.76 -5.99 0.24
CA GLY A 47 -9.91 -6.88 1.40
C GLY A 47 -8.95 -8.07 1.45
N LYS A 48 -8.03 -8.21 0.48
CA LYS A 48 -6.99 -9.26 0.49
C LYS A 48 -5.67 -8.73 1.04
N PRO A 49 -4.94 -9.49 1.88
CA PRO A 49 -3.62 -9.09 2.33
C PRO A 49 -2.64 -8.87 1.17
N VAL A 50 -1.77 -7.88 1.30
CA VAL A 50 -0.67 -7.63 0.35
C VAL A 50 0.64 -7.93 1.05
N ARG A 51 1.45 -8.85 0.50
CA ARG A 51 2.70 -9.30 1.13
C ARG A 51 3.94 -8.83 0.39
N SER A 52 3.80 -8.35 -0.84
CA SER A 52 4.93 -7.87 -1.64
C SER A 52 4.52 -6.82 -2.67
N PRO A 53 5.48 -5.98 -3.12
CA PRO A 53 5.22 -5.03 -4.21
C PRO A 53 4.76 -5.72 -5.51
N THR A 54 5.30 -6.89 -5.81
CA THR A 54 4.93 -7.67 -7.00
C THR A 54 3.47 -8.09 -6.95
N GLU A 55 3.02 -8.62 -5.81
CA GLU A 55 1.62 -9.03 -5.61
C GLU A 55 0.67 -7.84 -5.75
N LEU A 56 1.03 -6.66 -5.19
CA LEU A 56 0.24 -5.44 -5.35
C LEU A 56 0.09 -5.05 -6.83
N ILE A 57 1.18 -5.06 -7.58
CA ILE A 57 1.19 -4.74 -9.02
C ILE A 57 0.30 -5.72 -9.79
N GLU A 58 0.38 -7.02 -9.49
CA GLU A 58 -0.47 -8.04 -10.10
C GLU A 58 -1.95 -7.80 -9.80
N MET A 59 -2.31 -7.50 -8.54
CA MET A 59 -3.68 -7.21 -8.15
C MET A 59 -4.25 -5.95 -8.82
N VAL A 60 -3.46 -4.88 -8.91
CA VAL A 60 -3.84 -3.65 -9.60
C VAL A 60 -4.02 -3.90 -11.09
N THR A 61 -3.08 -4.60 -11.74
CA THR A 61 -3.14 -4.91 -13.18
C THR A 61 -4.31 -5.83 -13.54
N ALA A 62 -4.70 -6.72 -12.63
CA ALA A 62 -5.87 -7.59 -12.79
C ALA A 62 -7.20 -6.87 -12.56
N THR A 63 -7.19 -5.64 -12.06
CA THR A 63 -8.39 -4.86 -11.78
C THR A 63 -8.79 -4.04 -13.00
N ALA A 64 -10.07 -4.09 -13.37
CA ALA A 64 -10.58 -3.32 -14.50
C ALA A 64 -10.50 -1.80 -14.22
N PRO A 65 -10.10 -0.97 -15.20
CA PRO A 65 -10.16 0.48 -15.07
C PRO A 65 -11.57 0.98 -14.70
N GLY A 66 -11.62 2.05 -13.91
CA GLY A 66 -12.84 2.61 -13.32
C GLY A 66 -13.35 1.89 -12.07
N THR A 67 -12.75 0.76 -11.68
CA THR A 67 -13.15 0.03 -10.47
C THR A 67 -12.70 0.76 -9.22
N ARG A 68 -13.61 0.91 -8.24
CA ARG A 68 -13.28 1.36 -6.89
C ARG A 68 -12.87 0.18 -6.04
N VAL A 69 -11.71 0.28 -5.42
CA VAL A 69 -11.13 -0.78 -4.59
C VAL A 69 -10.80 -0.21 -3.22
N PRO A 70 -11.28 -0.84 -2.12
CA PRO A 70 -10.84 -0.49 -0.78
C PRO A 70 -9.39 -0.96 -0.58
N ILE A 71 -8.52 -0.03 -0.20
CA ILE A 71 -7.12 -0.28 0.14
C ILE A 71 -6.93 -0.01 1.62
N GLY A 72 -6.40 -0.99 2.35
CA GLY A 72 -6.00 -0.83 3.74
C GLY A 72 -4.61 -0.23 3.83
N VAL A 73 -4.48 0.92 4.48
CA VAL A 73 -3.21 1.62 4.68
C VAL A 73 -2.92 1.86 6.16
N ARG A 74 -1.64 1.95 6.50
CA ARG A 74 -1.18 2.26 7.85
C ARG A 74 0.08 3.12 7.76
N ARG A 75 0.15 4.23 8.50
CA ARG A 75 1.29 5.16 8.45
C ARG A 75 2.36 4.85 9.50
N TYR A 76 1.94 4.55 10.72
CA TYR A 76 2.84 4.13 11.80
C TYR A 76 2.54 2.71 12.29
N ALA A 77 3.54 2.07 12.90
CA ALA A 77 3.47 0.72 13.51
C ALA A 77 2.13 0.40 14.18
N ASP A 78 1.74 1.30 15.07
CA ASP A 78 0.64 1.14 16.03
C ASP A 78 -0.65 1.78 15.54
N ASP A 79 -0.62 2.43 14.37
CA ASP A 79 -1.81 3.04 13.80
C ASP A 79 -2.81 1.95 13.39
N PRO A 80 -4.11 2.19 13.62
CA PRO A 80 -5.13 1.34 13.05
C PRO A 80 -5.05 1.38 11.52
N ILE A 81 -5.35 0.25 10.87
CA ILE A 81 -5.48 0.20 9.42
C ILE A 81 -6.66 1.07 9.00
N ALA A 82 -6.38 2.13 8.24
CA ALA A 82 -7.39 2.95 7.59
C ALA A 82 -7.78 2.33 6.26
N ILE A 83 -9.07 2.34 5.93
CA ILE A 83 -9.56 1.92 4.60
C ILE A 83 -9.78 3.17 3.76
N VAL A 84 -9.09 3.23 2.61
CA VAL A 84 -9.21 4.28 1.60
C VAL A 84 -9.70 3.69 0.30
N GLU A 85 -10.73 4.33 -0.28
CA GLU A 85 -11.29 3.92 -1.57
C GLU A 85 -10.46 4.53 -2.71
N VAL A 86 -9.86 3.66 -3.52
CA VAL A 86 -9.04 4.07 -4.67
C VAL A 86 -9.71 3.64 -5.96
N THR A 87 -9.84 4.56 -6.92
CA THR A 87 -10.35 4.22 -8.26
C THR A 87 -9.18 3.85 -9.16
N ILE A 88 -9.13 2.63 -9.66
CA ILE A 88 -8.10 2.18 -10.60
C ILE A 88 -8.37 2.80 -11.97
N GLU A 89 -7.34 3.33 -12.64
CA GLU A 89 -7.41 4.02 -13.93
C GLU A 89 -6.45 3.45 -14.96
#